data_AF-A0A7C0YGE2-F1
#
_entry.id   AF-A0A7C0YGE2-F1
#
_cell.length_a   1.000
_cell.length_b   1.000
_cell.length_c   1.000
_cell.angle_alpha   90.00
_cell.angle_beta   90.00
_cell.angle_gamma   90.00
#
_symmetry.space_group_name_H-M   'P 1'
#
loop_
_entity.id
_entity.type
_entity.pdbx_description
1 polymer ?
#
loop_
_entity_poly.entity_id
_entity_poly.type
_entity_poly.pdbx_seq_one_letter_code
_entity_poly.pdbx_strand_id
1 'polypeptide(L)' 'VDRPLLLVSPLLTKTRVNLAALSQRVKSGERLVIVVSGSNSSFSRKEMDMGECASLDAHFDIGPAGTVSVTLYALKHGLE' A
#
# COMPACT_ATOMS: atom_id res chain seq x y z
N VAL A 1 -1.13 7.63 -14.59
CA VAL A 1 -0.66 6.65 -13.58
C VAL A 1 -1.59 5.48 -13.77
N ASP A 2 -1.07 4.43 -14.38
CA ASP A 2 -1.96 3.49 -15.09
C ASP A 2 -2.33 2.29 -14.21
N ARG A 3 -1.63 2.12 -13.08
CA ARG A 3 -1.89 1.11 -12.05
C ARG A 3 -1.57 1.65 -10.66
N PRO A 4 -2.55 2.11 -9.87
CA PRO A 4 -2.31 2.50 -8.49
C PRO A 4 -1.96 1.28 -7.64
N LEU A 5 -1.15 1.50 -6.60
CA LEU A 5 -0.96 0.52 -5.54
C LEU A 5 -2.09 0.66 -4.51
N LEU A 6 -2.91 -0.36 -4.39
CA LEU A 6 -3.98 -0.45 -3.41
C LEU A 6 -3.45 -1.14 -2.17
N LEU A 7 -3.28 -0.39 -1.08
CA LEU A 7 -2.95 -0.91 0.24
C LEU A 7 -4.25 -1.26 0.96
N VAL A 8 -4.53 -2.55 1.06
CA VAL A 8 -5.73 -3.10 1.70
C VAL A 8 -5.40 -3.73 3.04
N SER A 9 -6.44 -3.95 3.85
CA SER A 9 -6.32 -4.71 5.09
C SER A 9 -5.61 -6.05 4.85
N PRO A 10 -4.68 -6.48 5.73
CA PRO A 10 -3.98 -7.75 5.61
C PRO A 10 -4.91 -8.98 5.67
N LEU A 11 -6.17 -8.80 6.09
CA LEU A 11 -7.22 -9.81 6.05
C LEU A 11 -7.74 -10.11 4.63
N LEU A 12 -7.52 -9.20 3.67
CA LEU A 12 -8.13 -9.26 2.33
C LEU A 12 -7.17 -9.68 1.23
N THR A 13 -5.86 -9.64 1.49
CA THR A 13 -4.85 -10.10 0.54
C THR A 13 -3.70 -10.77 1.26
N LYS A 14 -3.11 -11.78 0.61
CA LYS A 14 -1.87 -12.42 1.05
C LYS A 14 -0.63 -11.76 0.44
N THR A 15 -0.81 -10.88 -0.56
CA THR A 15 0.28 -10.15 -1.19
C THR A 15 0.78 -9.07 -0.22
N ARG A 16 2.07 -9.11 0.10
CA ARG A 16 2.73 -8.12 0.93
C ARG A 16 3.47 -7.10 0.06
N VAL A 17 3.36 -5.83 0.41
CA VAL A 17 4.11 -4.79 -0.29
C VAL A 17 5.58 -4.87 0.08
N ASN A 18 6.46 -4.84 -0.93
CA ASN A 18 7.89 -4.70 -0.71
C ASN A 18 8.23 -3.20 -0.63
N LEU A 19 8.33 -2.68 0.60
CA LEU A 19 8.60 -1.25 0.85
C LEU A 19 9.98 -0.82 0.37
N ALA A 20 10.99 -1.70 0.37
CA ALA A 20 12.31 -1.40 -0.14
C ALA A 20 12.27 -1.18 -1.66
N ALA A 21 11.61 -2.09 -2.40
CA ALA A 21 11.39 -1.93 -3.84
C ALA A 21 10.56 -0.67 -4.15
N LEU A 22 9.53 -0.39 -3.34
CA LEU A 22 8.72 0.82 -3.47
C LEU A 22 9.55 2.09 -3.25
N SER A 23 10.45 2.10 -2.27
CA SER A 23 11.37 3.21 -2.02
C SER A 23 12.32 3.44 -3.19
N GLN A 24 12.85 2.37 -3.79
CA GLN A 24 13.70 2.48 -5.00
C GLN A 24 12.93 3.08 -6.19
N ARG A 25 11.66 2.68 -6.40
CA ARG A 25 10.78 3.28 -7.41
C ARG A 25 10.55 4.77 -7.18
N VAL A 26 10.29 5.20 -5.95
CA VAL A 26 10.18 6.63 -5.64
C VAL A 26 11.49 7.38 -5.91
N LYS A 27 12.63 6.81 -5.52
CA LYS A 27 13.96 7.41 -5.73
C LYS A 27 14.36 7.52 -7.20
N SER A 28 13.85 6.64 -8.07
CA SER A 28 14.07 6.73 -9.52
C SER A 28 13.28 7.85 -10.20
N GLY A 29 12.42 8.56 -9.45
CA GLY A 29 11.55 9.61 -9.96
C GLY A 29 10.19 9.10 -10.47
N GLU A 30 9.88 7.82 -10.27
CA GLU A 30 8.56 7.27 -10.60
C GLU A 30 7.47 7.90 -9.74
N ARG A 31 6.36 8.33 -10.39
CA ARG A 31 5.18 8.84 -9.69
C ARG A 31 4.26 7.68 -9.30
N LEU A 32 4.22 7.37 -8.02
CA LEU A 32 3.35 6.34 -7.46
C LEU A 32 2.05 6.95 -6.93
N VAL A 33 0.93 6.29 -7.20
CA VAL A 33 -0.36 6.58 -6.55
C VAL A 33 -0.67 5.43 -5.61
N ILE A 34 -0.74 5.73 -4.32
CA ILE A 34 -1.09 4.78 -3.27
C ILE A 34 -2.51 5.09 -2.81
N VAL A 35 -3.39 4.09 -2.90
CA VAL A 35 -4.78 4.19 -2.49
C VAL A 35 -4.96 3.27 -1.29
N VAL A 36 -5.58 3.78 -0.22
CA VAL A 36 -5.73 3.04 1.04
C VAL A 36 -7.21 2.87 1.32
N SER A 37 -7.64 1.65 1.63
CA SER A 37 -9.06 1.38 1.91
C SER A 37 -9.48 2.04 3.21
N GLY A 38 -10.72 2.55 3.28
CA GLY A 38 -11.30 3.08 4.51
C GLY A 38 -11.70 2.00 5.52
N SER A 39 -11.99 2.41 6.75
CA SER A 39 -12.21 1.51 7.89
C SER A 39 -13.51 0.69 7.85
N ASN A 40 -14.52 1.10 7.07
CA ASN A 40 -15.87 0.52 7.12
C ASN A 40 -16.22 -0.33 5.89
N SER A 41 -15.57 -0.07 4.75
CA SER A 41 -15.80 -0.79 3.50
C SER A 41 -14.49 -0.81 2.73
N SER A 42 -13.93 -2.00 2.56
CA SER A 42 -12.78 -2.18 1.69
C SER A 42 -13.17 -2.05 0.21
N PHE A 43 -12.19 -2.05 -0.68
CA PHE A 43 -12.42 -2.01 -2.12
C PHE A 43 -13.28 -3.18 -2.57
N SER A 44 -14.23 -2.90 -3.45
CA SER A 44 -14.90 -3.92 -4.23
C SER A 44 -13.90 -4.66 -5.11
N ARG A 45 -14.23 -5.88 -5.53
CA ARG A 45 -13.40 -6.65 -6.45
C ARG A 45 -13.07 -5.87 -7.73
N LYS A 46 -14.06 -5.14 -8.26
CA LYS A 46 -13.89 -4.29 -9.45
C LYS A 46 -12.84 -3.20 -9.24
N GLU A 47 -12.80 -2.56 -8.07
CA GLU A 47 -11.79 -1.54 -7.75
C GLU A 47 -10.41 -2.17 -7.53
N MET A 48 -10.36 -3.36 -6.91
CA MET A 48 -9.12 -4.11 -6.73
C MET A 48 -8.48 -4.52 -8.06
N ASP A 49 -9.29 -4.84 -9.08
CA ASP A 49 -8.82 -5.20 -10.42
C ASP A 49 -8.26 -4.00 -11.22
N MET A 50 -8.49 -2.76 -10.76
CA MET A 50 -7.96 -1.54 -11.41
C MET A 50 -6.51 -1.23 -11.07
N GLY A 51 -5.89 -1.97 -10.14
CA GLY A 51 -4.53 -1.71 -9.69
C GLY A 51 -3.83 -2.92 -9.09
N GLU A 52 -2.70 -2.66 -8.43
CA GLU A 52 -1.93 -3.69 -7.74
C GLU A 52 -2.39 -3.76 -6.28
N CYS A 53 -2.94 -4.90 -5.85
CA CYS A 53 -3.40 -5.07 -4.47
C CYS A 53 -2.31 -5.71 -3.60
N ALA A 54 -1.94 -5.01 -2.53
CA ALA A 54 -1.03 -5.49 -1.52
C ALA A 54 -1.45 -5.02 -0.12
N SER A 55 -0.79 -5.53 0.90
CA SER A 55 -0.98 -5.12 2.29
C SER A 55 0.37 -4.92 2.94
N LEU A 56 0.40 -4.12 4.01
CA LEU A 56 1.56 -4.08 4.90
C LEU A 56 1.73 -5.43 5.59
N ASP A 57 2.97 -5.75 5.95
CA ASP A 57 3.24 -6.88 6.83
C ASP A 57 2.95 -6.48 8.28
N ALA A 58 1.66 -6.42 8.60
CA ALA A 58 1.16 -6.08 9.92
C ALA A 58 0.39 -7.26 10.50
N HIS A 59 0.66 -7.57 11.77
CA HIS A 59 -0.06 -8.62 12.52
C HIS A 59 -1.50 -8.23 12.84
N PHE A 60 -1.79 -6.91 12.86
CA PHE A 60 -3.08 -6.35 13.17
C PHE A 60 -3.46 -5.30 12.12
N ASP A 61 -4.75 -5.06 11.96
CA ASP A 61 -5.24 -3.94 11.15
C ASP A 61 -5.04 -2.63 11.92
N ILE A 62 -4.11 -1.80 11.44
CA ILE A 62 -3.78 -0.50 12.03
C ILE A 62 -4.60 0.65 11.43
N GLY A 63 -5.58 0.31 10.58
CA GLY A 63 -6.42 1.25 9.88
C GLY A 63 -5.70 2.07 8.81
N PRO A 64 -6.45 2.95 8.11
CA PRO A 64 -5.94 3.68 6.95
C PRO A 64 -4.87 4.69 7.35
N ALA A 65 -5.08 5.43 8.44
CA ALA A 65 -4.13 6.43 8.92
C ALA A 65 -2.80 5.81 9.36
N GLY A 66 -2.86 4.68 10.10
CA GLY A 66 -1.67 3.92 10.48
C GLY A 66 -0.93 3.39 9.26
N THR A 67 -1.68 2.83 8.30
CA THR A 67 -1.12 2.31 7.04
C THR A 67 -0.37 3.40 6.28
N VAL A 68 -1.01 4.56 6.05
CA VAL A 68 -0.37 5.70 5.38
C VAL A 68 0.88 6.16 6.13
N SER A 69 0.81 6.28 7.46
CA SER A 69 1.93 6.76 8.27
C SER A 69 3.14 5.84 8.18
N VAL A 70 2.93 4.53 8.30
CA VAL A 70 4.01 3.53 8.19
C VAL A 70 4.59 3.51 6.78
N THR A 71 3.75 3.53 5.75
CA THR A 71 4.22 3.55 4.35
C THR A 71 5.05 4.79 4.06
N LEU A 72 4.59 5.98 4.45
CA LEU A 72 5.32 7.22 4.24
C LEU A 72 6.64 7.27 5.03
N TYR A 73 6.63 6.80 6.27
CA TYR A 73 7.85 6.69 7.08
C TYR A 73 8.88 5.79 6.39
N ALA A 74 8.47 4.59 5.97
CA ALA A 74 9.34 3.64 5.28
C ALA A 74 9.88 4.18 3.96
N LEU A 75 9.04 4.88 3.18
CA LEU A 75 9.45 5.50 1.92
C LEU A 75 10.46 6.64 2.14
N LYS A 76 10.25 7.47 3.18
CA LYS A 76 11.12 8.59 3.52
C LYS A 76 12.48 8.12 4.03
N HIS A 77 12.50 7.12 4.90
CA HIS A 77 13.71 6.69 5.58
C HIS A 77 14.46 5.59 4.83
N GLY A 78 13.80 4.86 3.93
CA GLY A 78 14.38 3.69 3.26
C GLY A 78 14.66 2.60 4.29
N LEU A 79 13.77 1.61 4.39
CA LEU A 79 14.09 0.42 5.17
C LEU A 79 15.26 -0.29 4.48
N GLU A 80 16.44 -0.24 5.11
CA GLU A 80 17.66 -0.96 4.71
C GLU A 80 17.55 -2.45 4.99
#